data_AF-A0A9W9JUS7-F1
#
_entry.id   AF-A0A9W9JUS7-F1
#
_cell.length_a   1.000
_cell.length_b   1.000
_cell.length_c   1.000
_cell.angle_alpha   90.00
_cell.angle_beta   90.00
_cell.angle_gamma   90.00
#
_symmetry.space_group_name_H-M   'P 1'
#
loop_
_entity.id
_entity.type
_entity.pdbx_description
1 polymer ?
#
loop_
_entity_poly.entity_id
_entity_poly.type
_entity_poly.pdbx_seq_one_letter_code
_entity_poly.pdbx_strand_id
1 'polypeptide(L)'
;MAPWDTTMSATTSLLKRDSGSSRFSLYVFVIIVGCVAVVLIGFGIWTMYHGLDDENNHDIPFEQRKYMREVRQRNINGLAVAARRPDMIIPVEELNH
;
A
#
# COMPACT_ATOMS: atom_id res chain seq x y z
N MET A 1 -53.78 24.43 7.02
CA MET A 1 -52.35 24.47 6.66
C MET A 1 -51.59 24.53 7.96
N ALA A 2 -50.72 23.57 8.22
CA ALA A 2 -50.25 23.35 9.56
C ALA A 2 -48.96 24.14 9.84
N PRO A 3 -48.71 24.58 11.08
CA PRO A 3 -47.60 25.47 11.41
C PRO A 3 -46.21 24.87 11.14
N TRP A 4 -46.11 23.54 11.00
CA TRP A 4 -44.88 22.86 10.61
C TRP A 4 -44.52 23.04 9.13
N ASP A 5 -45.50 23.27 8.25
CA ASP A 5 -45.27 23.42 6.80
C ASP A 5 -44.47 24.70 6.49
N THR A 6 -44.79 25.79 7.20
CA THR A 6 -44.07 27.07 7.07
C THR A 6 -42.70 27.02 7.72
N THR A 7 -42.59 26.35 8.87
CA THR A 7 -41.33 26.17 9.59
C THR A 7 -40.34 25.33 8.77
N MET A 8 -40.77 24.19 8.22
CA MET A 8 -39.92 23.33 7.38
C MET A 8 -39.52 24.01 6.08
N SER A 9 -40.41 24.80 5.46
CA SER A 9 -40.09 25.58 4.25
C SER A 9 -39.08 26.72 4.53
N ALA A 10 -39.17 27.35 5.69
CA ALA A 10 -38.20 28.35 6.12
C ALA A 10 -36.83 27.73 6.44
N THR A 11 -36.80 26.57 7.10
CA THR A 11 -35.53 25.87 7.41
C THR A 11 -34.83 25.37 6.15
N THR A 12 -35.57 24.81 5.21
CA THR A 12 -35.03 24.29 3.93
C THR A 12 -34.47 25.40 3.04
N SER A 13 -35.14 26.56 2.97
CA SER A 13 -34.63 27.71 2.21
C SER A 13 -33.36 28.32 2.83
N LEU A 14 -33.25 28.34 4.15
CA LEU A 14 -32.02 28.76 4.85
C LEU A 14 -30.85 27.79 4.61
N LEU A 15 -31.09 26.49 4.71
CA LEU A 15 -30.09 25.45 4.43
C LEU A 15 -29.60 25.50 2.98
N LYS A 16 -30.52 25.70 2.02
CA LYS A 16 -30.19 25.79 0.60
C LYS A 16 -29.37 27.06 0.26
N ARG A 17 -29.56 28.14 1.02
CA ARG A 17 -28.77 29.37 0.89
C ARG A 17 -27.36 29.20 1.46
N ASP A 18 -27.20 28.41 2.51
CA ASP A 18 -25.88 28.13 3.12
C ASP A 18 -25.08 27.08 2.33
N SER A 19 -25.75 26.11 1.71
CA SER A 19 -25.11 25.07 0.88
C SER A 19 -24.42 25.60 -0.38
N GLY A 20 -24.75 26.82 -0.82
CA GLY A 20 -24.07 27.50 -1.94
C GLY A 20 -22.75 28.16 -1.54
N SER A 21 -22.39 28.15 -0.25
CA SER A 21 -21.14 28.69 0.26
C SER A 21 -19.97 27.80 -0.18
N SER A 22 -19.07 28.34 -0.99
CA SER A 22 -17.85 27.65 -1.47
C SER A 22 -16.99 27.06 -0.34
N ARG A 23 -17.14 27.59 0.88
CA ARG A 23 -16.50 27.09 2.09
C ARG A 23 -16.96 25.67 2.45
N PHE A 24 -18.26 25.39 2.31
CA PHE A 24 -18.82 24.07 2.62
C PHE A 24 -18.26 23.00 1.69
N SER A 25 -18.18 23.29 0.39
CA SER A 25 -17.60 22.38 -0.61
C SER A 25 -16.12 22.09 -0.34
N LEU A 26 -15.34 23.11 0.06
CA LEU A 26 -13.93 22.92 0.44
C LEU A 26 -13.76 22.04 1.68
N TYR A 27 -14.57 22.25 2.72
CA TYR A 27 -14.50 21.41 3.92
C TYR A 27 -14.84 19.95 3.64
N VAL A 28 -15.89 19.69 2.86
CA VAL A 28 -16.27 18.32 2.46
C VAL A 28 -15.15 17.65 1.66
N PHE A 29 -14.51 18.38 0.75
CA PHE A 29 -13.38 17.86 -0.02
C PHE A 29 -12.19 17.47 0.88
N VAL A 30 -11.80 18.33 1.83
CA VAL A 30 -10.68 18.05 2.74
C VAL A 30 -10.97 16.82 3.60
N ILE A 31 -12.20 16.64 4.07
CA ILE A 31 -12.59 15.45 4.86
C ILE A 31 -12.45 14.17 4.03
N ILE A 32 -12.92 14.19 2.78
CA ILE A 32 -12.83 13.01 1.89
C ILE A 32 -11.36 12.68 1.62
N VAL A 33 -10.54 13.67 1.27
CA VAL A 33 -9.10 13.47 1.02
C VAL A 33 -8.38 12.95 2.26
N GLY A 34 -8.69 13.50 3.44
CA GLY A 34 -8.13 13.03 4.70
C GLY A 34 -8.49 11.57 4.99
N CYS A 35 -9.75 11.18 4.74
CA CYS A 35 -10.21 9.80 4.91
C CYS A 35 -9.45 8.84 3.99
N VAL A 36 -9.34 9.19 2.70
CA VAL A 36 -8.61 8.37 1.72
C VAL A 36 -7.14 8.25 2.10
N ALA A 37 -6.49 9.34 2.53
CA ALA A 37 -5.09 9.32 2.96
C ALA A 37 -4.87 8.39 4.15
N VAL A 38 -5.72 8.45 5.18
CA VAL A 38 -5.61 7.58 6.36
C VAL A 38 -5.81 6.10 6.00
N VAL A 39 -6.78 5.81 5.12
CA VAL A 39 -7.03 4.44 4.63
C VAL A 39 -5.81 3.90 3.86
N LEU A 40 -5.21 4.71 2.97
CA LEU A 40 -4.04 4.30 2.20
C LEU A 40 -2.80 4.07 3.08
N ILE A 41 -2.60 4.93 4.09
CA ILE A 41 -1.51 4.75 5.07
C ILE A 41 -1.73 3.46 5.86
N GLY A 42 -2.95 3.23 6.36
CA GLY A 42 -3.31 2.01 7.08
C GLY A 42 -3.13 0.75 6.21
N PHE A 43 -3.53 0.81 4.95
CA PHE A 43 -3.35 -0.26 3.99
C PHE A 43 -1.86 -0.54 3.74
N GLY A 44 -1.03 0.49 3.55
CA GLY A 44 0.42 0.32 3.38
C GLY A 44 1.12 -0.31 4.58
N ILE A 45 0.71 0.05 5.80
CA ILE A 45 1.22 -0.59 7.01
C ILE A 45 0.76 -2.05 7.07
N TRP A 46 -0.53 -2.30 6.80
CA TRP A 46 -1.09 -3.64 6.83
C TRP A 46 -0.41 -4.58 5.83
N THR A 47 -0.18 -4.13 4.59
CA THR A 47 0.52 -4.91 3.56
C THR A 47 1.99 -5.15 3.91
N MET A 48 2.67 -4.22 4.59
CA MET A 48 4.03 -4.41 5.08
C MET A 48 4.11 -5.50 6.16
N TYR A 49 3.13 -5.56 7.07
CA TYR A 49 3.10 -6.57 8.13
C TYR A 49 2.60 -7.94 7.68
N HIS A 50 1.66 -8.00 6.74
CA HIS A 50 1.06 -9.26 6.27
C HIS A 50 1.75 -9.82 5.03
N GLY A 51 2.60 -9.03 4.36
CA GLY A 51 3.25 -9.42 3.12
C GLY A 51 2.25 -9.51 1.96
N LEU A 52 2.60 -8.98 0.80
CA LEU A 52 1.86 -9.24 -0.45
C LEU A 52 2.23 -10.60 -1.06
N ASP A 53 3.09 -11.37 -0.38
CA ASP A 53 3.82 -12.50 -0.95
C ASP A 53 3.19 -13.88 -0.64
N ASP A 54 2.11 -13.95 0.14
CA ASP A 54 1.58 -15.25 0.58
C ASP A 54 0.66 -15.92 -0.46
N GLU A 55 0.22 -15.19 -1.49
CA GLU A 55 -0.67 -15.77 -2.52
C GLU A 55 0.07 -16.33 -3.74
N ASN A 56 1.39 -16.12 -3.87
CA ASN A 56 2.18 -16.59 -5.02
C ASN A 56 3.31 -17.56 -4.65
N ASN A 57 3.42 -17.97 -3.39
CA ASN A 57 4.42 -18.94 -2.96
C ASN A 57 4.07 -20.40 -3.37
N HIS A 58 2.89 -20.63 -3.91
CA HIS A 58 2.39 -21.99 -4.16
C HIS A 58 2.87 -22.65 -5.46
N ASP A 59 3.47 -21.89 -6.40
CA ASP A 59 3.75 -22.40 -7.76
C ASP A 59 5.23 -22.53 -8.11
N ILE A 60 6.16 -22.20 -7.21
CA ILE A 60 7.60 -22.33 -7.50
C ILE A 60 8.09 -23.71 -7.03
N PRO A 61 8.32 -24.67 -7.95
CA PRO A 61 8.82 -26.00 -7.59
C PRO A 61 10.15 -25.89 -6.85
N PHE A 62 10.41 -26.85 -5.96
CA PHE A 62 11.61 -26.91 -5.12
C PHE A 62 12.91 -26.69 -5.91
N GLU A 63 13.00 -27.33 -7.07
CA GLU A 63 14.15 -27.18 -7.99
C GLU A 63 14.32 -25.76 -8.51
N GLN A 64 13.22 -25.05 -8.80
CA GLN A 64 13.28 -23.66 -9.27
C GLN A 64 13.67 -22.71 -8.14
N ARG A 65 13.20 -22.96 -6.91
CA ARG A 65 13.65 -22.21 -5.71
C ARG A 65 15.15 -22.42 -5.48
N LYS A 66 15.65 -23.65 -5.64
CA LYS A 66 17.08 -23.98 -5.50
C LYS A 66 17.91 -23.27 -6.57
N TYR A 67 17.50 -23.38 -7.83
CA TYR A 67 18.14 -22.70 -8.94
C TYR A 67 18.22 -21.17 -8.76
N MET A 68 17.13 -20.52 -8.31
CA MET A 68 17.15 -19.07 -8.05
C MET A 68 18.13 -18.66 -6.95
N ARG A 69 18.29 -19.50 -5.91
CA ARG A 69 19.27 -19.27 -4.83
C ARG A 69 20.70 -19.40 -5.36
N GLU A 70 20.98 -20.43 -6.16
CA GLU A 70 22.29 -20.64 -6.76
C GLU A 70 22.68 -19.50 -7.72
N VAL A 71 21.75 -19.06 -8.57
CA VAL A 71 21.98 -17.94 -9.50
C VAL A 71 22.27 -16.64 -8.74
N ARG A 72 21.51 -16.38 -7.66
CA ARG A 72 21.73 -15.20 -6.81
C ARG A 72 23.13 -15.23 -6.19
N GLN A 73 23.56 -16.36 -5.66
CA GLN A 73 24.90 -16.50 -5.07
C GLN A 73 26.02 -16.34 -6.11
N ARG A 74 25.88 -16.91 -7.31
CA ARG A 74 26.86 -16.73 -8.39
C ARG A 74 26.99 -15.27 -8.80
N ASN A 75 25.88 -14.54 -8.87
CA ASN A 75 25.89 -13.12 -9.21
C ASN A 75 26.59 -12.29 -8.11
N ILE A 76 26.29 -12.55 -6.84
CA ILE A 76 26.95 -11.89 -5.70
C ILE A 76 28.46 -12.19 -5.68
N ASN A 77 28.86 -13.43 -5.95
CA ASN A 77 30.27 -13.79 -6.05
C ASN A 77 30.95 -13.07 -7.22
N GLY A 78 30.28 -12.94 -8.37
CA GLY A 78 30.77 -12.15 -9.51
C GLY A 78 30.95 -10.67 -9.15
N LEU A 79 30.03 -10.10 -8.37
CA LEU A 79 30.13 -8.74 -7.86
C LEU A 79 31.27 -8.58 -6.85
N ALA A 80 31.51 -9.56 -5.96
CA ALA A 80 32.63 -9.55 -5.01
C ALA A 80 33.99 -9.56 -5.73
N VAL A 81 34.11 -10.33 -6.82
CA VAL A 81 35.29 -10.34 -7.70
C VAL A 81 35.46 -8.99 -8.40
N ALA A 82 34.38 -8.42 -8.95
CA ALA A 82 34.42 -7.10 -9.59
C ALA A 82 34.82 -5.98 -8.61
N ALA A 83 34.36 -6.07 -7.35
CA ALA A 83 34.68 -5.15 -6.28
C ALA A 83 36.08 -5.34 -5.67
N ARG A 84 36.86 -6.33 -6.14
CA ARG A 84 38.16 -6.74 -5.57
C ARG A 84 38.09 -7.01 -4.06
N ARG A 85 36.97 -7.58 -3.60
CA ARG A 85 36.74 -8.05 -2.22
C ARG A 85 36.62 -9.57 -2.22
N PRO A 86 37.73 -10.30 -2.42
CA PRO A 86 37.73 -11.76 -2.49
C PRO A 86 37.36 -12.42 -1.15
N ASP A 87 37.38 -11.66 -0.06
CA ASP A 87 36.95 -12.05 1.27
C ASP A 87 35.43 -12.30 1.38
N MET A 88 34.64 -11.80 0.43
CA MET A 88 33.18 -11.92 0.41
C MET A 88 32.65 -13.05 -0.49
N ILE A 89 33.54 -13.90 -1.02
CA ILE A 89 33.15 -15.01 -1.90
C ILE A 89 32.63 -16.17 -1.05
N ILE A 90 31.38 -16.58 -1.28
CA ILE A 90 30.72 -17.65 -0.53
C ILE A 90 30.66 -18.92 -1.40
N PRO A 91 31.18 -20.07 -0.95
CA PRO A 91 31.10 -21.32 -1.72
C PRO A 91 29.64 -21.77 -1.89
N VAL A 92 29.29 -22.22 -3.09
CA VAL A 92 27.91 -22.55 -3.52
C VAL A 92 27.52 -23.99 -3.10
N GLU A 93 28.37 -24.68 -2.34
CA GLU A 93 28.35 -26.15 -2.20
C GLU A 93 27.42 -26.68 -1.09
N GLU A 94 26.81 -25.83 -0.26
CA GLU A 94 26.05 -26.26 0.93
C GLU A 94 24.51 -26.25 0.80
N LEU A 95 23.94 -26.69 -0.33
CA LEU A 95 22.47 -26.86 -0.45
C LEU A 95 22.05 -28.24 -0.99
N ASN A 96 22.75 -29.29 -0.51
CA ASN A 96 22.41 -30.70 -0.72
C ASN A 96 22.09 -31.46 0.58
N HIS A 97 21.63 -30.75 1.62
CA HIS A 97 21.05 -31.36 2.82
C HIS A 97 19.62 -30.87 3.04
#